data_AF-A0A363UNG0-F1
#
_entry.id   AF-A0A363UNG0-F1
#
_cell.length_a   1.000
_cell.length_b   1.000
_cell.length_c   1.000
_cell.angle_alpha   90.00
_cell.angle_beta   90.00
_cell.angle_gamma   90.00
#
_symmetry.space_group_name_H-M   'P 1'
#
loop_
_entity.id
_entity.type
_entity.pdbx_description
1 polymer ?
#
loop_
_entity_poly.entity_id
_entity_poly.type
_entity_poly.pdbx_seq_one_letter_code
_entity_poly.pdbx_strand_id
1 'polypeptide(L)'
;MSPSSKLKLHGFNNLTKSLSFNIYDVSYARTAQQQKEYIEYIDEAYNAERLTGILTEVAHIIGANILNVARQDYEPQGASVTMLISEEPVDGPEKESVVAHLDKSHITVHTYPETHPDHGISTFRADIDVSTCGVISPLKALNYLIHSFESDIVIMDYRVRGFTRNVRGRKHFIDHKIDSIQNFLDRGTKERYQMVDVNVYQENLFHTKMRVKEFDLDDYLFGEGVKDLDEKTQRRIRRQVHHEFEEIFYGRNMPK
;
A
#
# COMPACT_ATOMS: atom_id res chain seq x y z
N MET A 1 12.98 -17.18 -23.90
CA MET A 1 12.47 -15.82 -23.61
C MET A 1 12.87 -14.91 -24.77
N SER A 2 11.91 -14.49 -25.60
CA SER A 2 12.16 -13.46 -26.61
C SER A 2 12.37 -12.12 -25.92
N PRO A 3 13.37 -11.31 -26.28
CA PRO A 3 13.57 -9.99 -25.68
C PRO A 3 12.30 -9.17 -25.88
N SER A 4 11.72 -8.65 -24.79
CA SER A 4 10.64 -7.67 -24.86
C SER A 4 11.11 -6.52 -25.76
N SER A 5 10.43 -6.30 -26.89
CA SER A 5 10.77 -5.24 -27.83
C SER A 5 10.53 -3.89 -27.14
N LYS A 6 11.59 -3.30 -26.55
CA LYS A 6 11.50 -1.99 -25.89
C LYS A 6 10.89 -0.98 -26.86
N LEU A 7 9.80 -0.32 -26.43
CA LEU A 7 9.08 0.67 -27.22
C LEU A 7 10.00 1.86 -27.54
N LYS A 8 10.28 2.13 -28.82
CA LYS A 8 11.05 3.31 -29.24
C LYS A 8 10.14 4.53 -29.34
N LEU A 9 10.38 5.52 -28.49
CA LEU A 9 9.57 6.72 -28.34
C LEU A 9 10.06 7.88 -29.20
N HIS A 10 9.13 8.78 -29.51
CA HIS A 10 9.41 10.12 -30.00
C HIS A 10 9.33 11.10 -28.83
N GLY A 11 10.47 11.46 -28.23
CA GLY A 11 10.54 12.32 -27.05
C GLY A 11 10.27 11.59 -25.72
N PHE A 12 9.87 12.36 -24.71
CA PHE A 12 9.63 11.88 -23.33
C PHE A 12 8.40 10.97 -23.20
N ASN A 13 8.41 10.08 -22.23
CA ASN A 13 7.28 9.19 -21.94
C ASN A 13 6.25 9.87 -21.02
N ASN A 14 5.19 10.44 -21.61
CA ASN A 14 4.13 11.13 -20.86
C ASN A 14 3.09 10.17 -20.23
N LEU A 15 3.48 8.94 -19.90
CA LEU A 15 2.64 8.03 -19.14
C LEU A 15 2.87 8.25 -17.65
N THR A 16 1.79 8.46 -16.91
CA THR A 16 1.80 8.41 -15.45
C THR A 16 1.38 7.03 -15.01
N LYS A 17 2.18 6.41 -14.14
CA LYS A 17 1.92 5.10 -13.56
C LYS A 17 1.79 5.28 -12.05
N SER A 18 0.62 4.95 -11.51
CA SER A 18 0.36 5.04 -10.07
C SER A 18 0.06 3.66 -9.51
N LEU A 19 0.68 3.33 -8.39
CA LEU A 19 0.41 2.15 -7.57
C LEU A 19 -0.06 2.62 -6.20
N SER A 20 -1.32 2.36 -5.87
CA SER A 20 -1.94 2.73 -4.60
C SER A 20 -2.19 1.47 -3.76
N PHE A 21 -2.07 1.58 -2.44
CA PHE A 21 -2.33 0.51 -1.48
C PHE A 21 -3.23 1.01 -0.35
N ASN A 22 -4.24 0.21 0.00
CA ASN A 22 -4.81 0.22 1.34
C ASN A 22 -4.46 -1.09 2.02
N ILE A 23 -3.70 -0.97 3.10
CA ILE A 23 -3.19 -2.08 3.87
C ILE A 23 -3.90 -2.05 5.22
N TYR A 24 -4.41 -3.19 5.67
CA TYR A 24 -5.16 -3.31 6.91
C TYR A 24 -4.57 -4.40 7.79
N ASP A 25 -4.43 -4.08 9.07
CA ASP A 25 -4.04 -4.98 10.15
C ASP A 25 -5.13 -4.94 11.22
N VAL A 26 -5.58 -6.09 11.69
CA VAL A 26 -6.68 -6.20 12.65
C VAL A 26 -6.15 -6.83 13.92
N SER A 27 -6.59 -6.32 15.07
CA SER A 27 -6.25 -6.88 16.37
C SER A 27 -7.45 -6.90 17.29
N TYR A 28 -7.44 -7.81 18.26
CA TYR A 28 -8.43 -7.92 19.31
C TYR A 28 -7.82 -7.50 20.66
N ALA A 29 -8.19 -6.30 21.12
CA ALA A 29 -7.84 -5.75 22.42
C ALA A 29 -9.09 -5.71 23.33
N ARG A 30 -9.11 -6.61 24.33
CA ARG A 30 -10.29 -6.89 25.15
C ARG A 30 -10.59 -5.78 26.16
N THR A 31 -9.55 -5.25 26.80
CA THR A 31 -9.66 -4.25 27.87
C THR A 31 -9.28 -2.86 27.36
N ALA A 32 -9.77 -1.81 28.02
CA ALA A 32 -9.39 -0.44 27.69
C ALA A 32 -7.86 -0.21 27.81
N GLN A 33 -7.20 -0.93 28.73
CA GLN A 33 -5.75 -0.89 28.88
C GLN A 33 -5.04 -1.50 27.66
N GLN A 34 -5.44 -2.70 27.23
CA GLN A 34 -4.90 -3.33 26.01
C GLN A 34 -5.16 -2.49 24.77
N GLN A 35 -6.31 -1.81 24.68
CA GLN A 35 -6.62 -0.91 23.57
C GLN A 35 -5.65 0.28 23.53
N LYS A 36 -5.33 0.86 24.69
CA LYS A 36 -4.34 1.93 24.81
C LYS A 36 -2.94 1.45 24.43
N GLU A 37 -2.55 0.28 24.91
CA GLU A 37 -1.24 -0.34 24.60
C GLU A 37 -1.13 -0.71 23.12
N TYR A 38 -2.21 -1.18 22.49
CA TYR A 38 -2.25 -1.42 21.05
C TYR A 38 -2.04 -0.14 20.24
N ILE A 39 -2.69 0.95 20.63
CA ILE A 39 -2.49 2.27 20.01
C ILE A 39 -1.03 2.72 20.15
N GLU A 40 -0.46 2.61 21.34
CA GLU A 40 0.95 2.96 21.61
C GLU A 40 1.90 2.11 20.74
N TYR A 41 1.64 0.80 20.62
CA TYR A 41 2.38 -0.09 19.74
C TYR A 41 2.30 0.34 18.26
N ILE A 42 1.11 0.72 17.78
CA ILE A 42 0.92 1.18 16.40
C ILE A 42 1.65 2.50 16.15
N ASP A 43 1.58 3.46 17.09
CA ASP A 43 2.30 4.73 16.97
C ASP A 43 3.82 4.51 16.97
N GLU A 44 4.34 3.58 17.78
CA GLU A 44 5.77 3.22 17.73
C GLU A 44 6.12 2.51 16.41
N ALA A 45 5.31 1.55 15.98
CA ALA A 45 5.57 0.73 14.80
C ALA A 45 5.44 1.52 13.50
N TYR A 46 4.59 2.55 13.44
CA TYR A 46 4.24 3.28 12.22
C TYR A 46 4.34 4.80 12.37
N ASN A 47 5.30 5.29 13.16
CA ASN A 47 5.63 6.71 13.23
C ASN A 47 6.23 7.25 11.91
N ALA A 48 6.22 8.57 11.79
CA ALA A 48 6.73 9.29 10.64
C ALA A 48 8.20 8.98 10.32
N GLU A 49 9.04 8.67 11.31
CA GLU A 49 10.46 8.35 11.07
C GLU A 49 10.60 7.01 10.35
N ARG A 50 9.97 5.94 10.85
CA ARG A 50 10.00 4.62 10.21
C ARG A 50 9.33 4.65 8.84
N LEU A 51 8.19 5.33 8.71
CA LEU A 51 7.51 5.52 7.43
C LEU A 51 8.40 6.28 6.43
N THR A 52 9.16 7.29 6.89
CA THR A 52 10.14 7.99 6.05
C THR A 52 11.21 7.01 5.55
N GLY A 53 11.70 6.11 6.39
CA GLY A 53 12.67 5.07 5.99
C GLY A 53 12.11 4.14 4.91
N ILE A 54 10.89 3.65 5.09
CA ILE A 54 10.21 2.79 4.11
C ILE A 54 10.06 3.51 2.76
N LEU A 55 9.51 4.73 2.75
CA LEU A 55 9.31 5.46 1.49
C LEU A 55 10.63 5.87 0.81
N THR A 56 11.69 6.10 1.59
CA THR A 56 13.04 6.35 1.06
C THR A 56 13.54 5.14 0.27
N GLU A 57 13.37 3.94 0.83
CA GLU A 57 13.76 2.71 0.14
C GLU A 57 12.88 2.43 -1.08
N VAL A 58 11.58 2.75 -1.04
CA VAL A 58 10.72 2.72 -2.23
C VAL A 58 11.28 3.60 -3.34
N ALA A 59 11.68 4.85 -3.02
CA ALA A 59 12.28 5.77 -3.99
C ALA A 59 13.57 5.17 -4.59
N HIS A 60 14.43 4.56 -3.78
CA HIS A 60 15.63 3.86 -4.25
C HIS A 60 15.31 2.68 -5.18
N ILE A 61 14.36 1.82 -4.81
CA ILE A 61 13.97 0.63 -5.59
C ILE A 61 13.45 1.01 -6.97
N ILE A 62 12.63 2.06 -7.05
CA ILE A 62 12.09 2.53 -8.33
C ILE A 62 13.11 3.34 -9.14
N GLY A 63 14.21 3.78 -8.50
CA GLY A 63 15.29 4.55 -9.11
C GLY A 63 14.97 6.05 -9.23
N ALA A 64 14.21 6.59 -8.29
CA ALA A 64 13.83 8.01 -8.26
C ALA A 64 14.71 8.80 -7.29
N ASN A 65 14.88 10.09 -7.58
CA ASN A 65 15.60 11.03 -6.73
C ASN A 65 14.61 11.74 -5.80
N ILE A 66 14.92 11.79 -4.50
CA ILE A 66 14.10 12.49 -3.51
C ILE A 66 14.44 13.98 -3.54
N LEU A 67 13.43 14.82 -3.81
CA LEU A 67 13.57 16.28 -3.87
C LEU A 67 13.17 16.95 -2.56
N ASN A 68 12.17 16.40 -1.89
CA ASN A 68 11.67 16.92 -0.63
C ASN A 68 10.95 15.81 0.14
N VAL A 69 11.03 15.89 1.46
CA VAL A 69 10.27 15.05 2.39
C VAL A 69 9.53 15.98 3.35
N ALA A 70 8.22 15.82 3.42
CA ALA A 70 7.36 16.41 4.44
C ALA A 70 6.77 15.28 5.28
N ARG A 71 6.78 15.41 6.61
CA ARG A 71 6.29 14.37 7.51
C ARG A 71 5.68 14.95 8.77
N GLN A 72 4.72 14.24 9.35
CA GLN A 72 4.03 14.65 10.56
C GLN A 72 3.52 13.43 11.33
N ASP A 73 3.75 13.41 12.64
CA ASP A 73 3.02 12.57 13.60
C ASP A 73 1.84 13.39 14.16
N TYR A 74 0.68 12.75 14.32
CA TYR A 74 -0.57 13.39 14.72
C TYR A 74 -0.96 13.01 16.15
N GLU A 75 -1.68 13.94 16.80
CA GLU A 75 -2.32 13.70 18.09
C GLU A 75 -3.83 13.49 17.88
N PRO A 76 -4.45 12.44 18.45
CA PRO A 76 -3.88 11.51 19.43
C PRO A 76 -3.05 10.35 18.85
N GLN A 77 -3.13 10.06 17.55
CA GLN A 77 -2.42 8.92 16.92
C GLN A 77 -2.32 9.06 15.40
N GLY A 78 -1.38 8.31 14.80
CA GLY A 78 -1.17 8.22 13.36
C GLY A 78 -0.10 9.17 12.81
N ALA A 79 0.28 8.95 11.55
CA ALA A 79 1.38 9.65 10.91
C ALA A 79 1.15 9.81 9.40
N SER A 80 1.81 10.80 8.82
CA SER A 80 1.89 10.95 7.37
C SER A 80 3.29 11.30 6.90
N VAL A 81 3.64 10.82 5.72
CA VAL A 81 4.85 11.20 5.01
C VAL A 81 4.50 11.45 3.54
N THR A 82 4.98 12.54 2.99
CA THR A 82 4.91 12.88 1.58
C THR A 82 6.31 13.13 1.06
N MET A 83 6.69 12.44 0.01
CA MET A 83 7.94 12.63 -0.70
C MET A 83 7.67 13.10 -2.11
N LEU A 84 8.34 14.18 -2.49
CA LEU A 84 8.41 14.61 -3.87
C LEU A 84 9.62 13.98 -4.52
N ILE A 85 9.41 13.35 -5.68
CA ILE A 85 10.46 12.60 -6.37
C ILE A 85 10.56 12.99 -7.85
N SER A 86 11.73 12.78 -8.45
CA SER A 86 11.96 12.94 -9.89
C SER A 86 12.68 11.73 -10.50
N GLU A 87 12.44 11.50 -11.79
CA GLU A 87 13.13 10.47 -12.55
C GLU A 87 14.61 10.84 -12.81
N GLU A 88 14.86 12.08 -13.20
CA GLU A 88 16.21 12.59 -13.43
C GLU A 88 16.68 13.46 -12.24
N PRO A 89 18.00 13.52 -11.97
CA PRO A 89 18.56 14.48 -11.02
C PRO A 89 18.21 15.91 -11.43
N VAL A 90 17.91 16.77 -10.45
CA VAL A 90 17.63 18.18 -10.72
C VAL A 90 18.94 18.97 -10.62
N ASP A 91 19.52 19.33 -11.75
CA ASP A 91 20.70 20.20 -11.81
C ASP A 91 20.29 21.68 -11.73
N GLY A 92 20.52 22.33 -10.58
CA GLY A 92 20.33 23.79 -10.44
C GLY A 92 20.28 24.30 -8.99
N PRO A 93 20.54 25.60 -8.75
CA PRO A 93 20.52 26.17 -7.40
C PRO A 93 19.13 26.04 -6.79
N GLU A 94 19.08 25.60 -5.52
CA GLU A 94 17.89 25.40 -4.70
C GLU A 94 16.89 26.55 -4.90
N LYS A 95 15.86 26.33 -5.71
CA LYS A 95 14.77 27.29 -5.89
C LYS A 95 13.65 26.98 -4.91
N GLU A 96 13.33 27.99 -4.11
CA GLU A 96 12.31 28.12 -3.04
C GLU A 96 10.85 27.73 -3.40
N SER A 97 10.59 26.94 -4.44
CA SER A 97 9.29 26.27 -4.57
C SER A 97 9.44 24.90 -5.23
N VAL A 98 9.75 23.92 -4.40
CA VAL A 98 9.80 22.50 -4.76
C VAL A 98 8.46 22.03 -5.38
N VAL A 99 7.37 22.78 -5.18
CA VAL A 99 6.00 22.54 -5.65
C VAL A 99 5.76 22.78 -7.17
N ALA A 100 6.65 23.44 -7.92
CA ALA A 100 6.26 24.09 -9.19
C ALA A 100 6.68 23.42 -10.52
N HIS A 101 6.86 22.08 -10.63
CA HIS A 101 7.17 21.46 -11.95
C HIS A 101 6.29 20.24 -12.29
N LEU A 102 5.84 20.19 -13.56
CA LEU A 102 4.91 19.23 -14.15
C LEU A 102 5.48 17.80 -14.32
N ASP A 103 6.78 17.63 -14.10
CA ASP A 103 7.54 16.39 -14.22
C ASP A 103 7.73 15.68 -12.86
N LYS A 104 7.25 16.27 -11.77
CA LYS A 104 7.45 15.73 -10.43
C LYS A 104 6.39 14.70 -10.07
N SER A 105 6.90 13.62 -9.51
CA SER A 105 6.20 12.42 -9.06
C SER A 105 6.12 12.44 -7.53
N HIS A 106 5.36 11.55 -6.91
CA HIS A 106 5.24 11.54 -5.45
C HIS A 106 5.10 10.14 -4.88
N ILE A 107 5.50 10.05 -3.61
CA ILE A 107 5.26 8.89 -2.76
C ILE A 107 4.61 9.40 -1.48
N THR A 108 3.44 8.90 -1.11
CA THR A 108 2.74 9.31 0.11
C THR A 108 2.36 8.11 0.95
N VAL A 109 2.33 8.29 2.26
CA VAL A 109 1.69 7.36 3.20
C VAL A 109 0.91 8.12 4.26
N HIS A 110 -0.26 7.61 4.60
CA HIS A 110 -1.11 8.08 5.69
C HIS A 110 -1.58 6.90 6.53
N THR A 111 -1.43 6.98 7.84
CA THR A 111 -1.89 5.92 8.74
C THR A 111 -3.14 6.34 9.52
N TYR A 112 -4.01 5.37 9.77
CA TYR A 112 -5.31 5.53 10.40
C TYR A 112 -5.53 4.38 11.38
N PRO A 113 -5.08 4.51 12.63
CA PRO A 113 -5.46 3.57 13.69
C PRO A 113 -6.91 3.84 14.10
N GLU A 114 -7.71 2.79 14.21
CA GLU A 114 -9.10 2.80 14.67
C GLU A 114 -9.27 1.77 15.80
N THR A 115 -10.05 2.12 16.83
CA THR A 115 -10.45 1.18 17.88
C THR A 115 -11.94 1.31 18.12
N HIS A 116 -12.68 0.21 17.94
CA HIS A 116 -14.12 0.21 18.18
C HIS A 116 -14.40 0.04 19.68
N PRO A 117 -15.05 1.01 20.35
CA PRO A 117 -15.20 1.01 21.81
C PRO A 117 -16.00 -0.18 22.36
N ASP A 118 -16.99 -0.68 21.61
CA ASP A 118 -17.93 -1.68 22.12
C ASP A 118 -17.55 -3.16 21.89
N HIS A 119 -16.56 -3.45 21.05
CA HIS A 119 -16.38 -4.82 20.52
C HIS A 119 -14.96 -5.39 20.64
N GLY A 120 -14.00 -4.57 21.05
CA GLY A 120 -12.60 -4.97 21.27
C GLY A 120 -11.81 -5.21 19.98
N ILE A 121 -12.41 -4.93 18.81
CA ILE A 121 -11.72 -4.93 17.53
C ILE A 121 -11.04 -3.58 17.34
N SER A 122 -9.76 -3.62 17.01
CA SER A 122 -8.97 -2.49 16.59
C SER A 122 -8.44 -2.78 15.20
N THR A 123 -8.52 -1.78 14.31
CA THR A 123 -8.12 -1.90 12.92
C THR A 123 -7.12 -0.78 12.62
N PHE A 124 -5.96 -1.14 12.09
CA PHE A 124 -4.99 -0.19 11.57
C PHE A 124 -5.05 -0.19 10.05
N ARG A 125 -5.10 1.01 9.46
CA ARG A 125 -4.99 1.18 8.00
C ARG A 125 -3.80 2.05 7.63
N ALA A 126 -2.99 1.60 6.68
CA ALA A 126 -2.05 2.45 5.96
C ALA A 126 -2.51 2.65 4.51
N ASP A 127 -2.59 3.91 4.07
CA ASP A 127 -2.90 4.32 2.71
C ASP A 127 -1.62 4.85 2.03
N ILE A 128 -1.17 4.20 0.95
CA ILE A 128 0.11 4.49 0.29
C ILE A 128 -0.15 4.78 -1.18
N ASP A 129 0.41 5.85 -1.74
CA ASP A 129 0.38 6.12 -3.17
C ASP A 129 1.80 6.31 -3.71
N VAL A 130 2.16 5.56 -4.74
CA VAL A 130 3.43 5.68 -5.47
C VAL A 130 3.11 6.07 -6.90
N SER A 131 3.21 7.36 -7.21
CA SER A 131 2.91 7.92 -8.52
C SER A 131 4.19 8.34 -9.22
N THR A 132 4.42 7.80 -10.42
CA THR A 132 5.64 8.01 -11.20
C THR A 132 5.31 8.44 -12.63
N CYS A 133 6.17 9.29 -13.20
CA CYS A 133 6.16 9.66 -14.61
C CYS A 133 7.27 8.93 -15.36
N GLY A 134 7.21 8.93 -16.69
CA GLY A 134 8.33 8.48 -17.51
C GLY A 134 8.43 6.97 -17.66
N VAL A 135 9.65 6.42 -17.59
CA VAL A 135 9.88 4.96 -17.76
C VAL A 135 9.95 4.20 -16.43
N ILE A 136 9.99 4.92 -15.30
CA ILE A 136 9.91 4.32 -13.98
C ILE A 136 8.58 3.57 -13.84
N SER A 137 8.62 2.38 -13.22
CA SER A 137 7.43 1.61 -12.89
C SER A 137 7.35 1.43 -11.38
N PRO A 138 6.25 1.87 -10.72
CA PRO A 138 6.10 1.73 -9.28
C PRO A 138 5.90 0.26 -8.87
N LEU A 139 5.51 -0.62 -9.80
CA LEU A 139 5.41 -2.06 -9.59
C LEU A 139 6.74 -2.71 -9.15
N LYS A 140 7.89 -2.04 -9.36
CA LYS A 140 9.18 -2.52 -8.84
C LYS A 140 9.23 -2.56 -7.32
N ALA A 141 8.53 -1.64 -6.64
CA ALA A 141 8.47 -1.56 -5.19
C ALA A 141 7.34 -2.39 -4.56
N LEU A 142 6.54 -3.09 -5.39
CA LEU A 142 5.35 -3.81 -4.95
C LEU A 142 5.61 -4.79 -3.80
N ASN A 143 6.55 -5.72 -3.98
CA ASN A 143 6.82 -6.74 -2.96
C ASN A 143 7.45 -6.13 -1.70
N TYR A 144 8.34 -5.14 -1.86
CA TYR A 144 8.93 -4.44 -0.72
C TYR A 144 7.87 -3.75 0.15
N LEU A 145 6.90 -3.06 -0.47
CA LEU A 145 5.80 -2.44 0.25
C LEU A 145 4.93 -3.47 0.97
N ILE A 146 4.60 -4.60 0.34
CA ILE A 146 3.81 -5.66 0.99
C ILE A 146 4.55 -6.22 2.21
N HIS A 147 5.85 -6.48 2.09
CA HIS A 147 6.66 -7.04 3.18
C HIS A 147 7.00 -6.05 4.27
N SER A 148 6.99 -4.74 4.00
CA SER A 148 7.30 -3.72 5.00
C SER A 148 6.19 -3.53 6.03
N PHE A 149 4.95 -3.89 5.67
CA PHE A 149 3.76 -3.74 6.52
C PHE A 149 3.16 -5.10 6.96
N GLU A 150 3.46 -6.22 6.28
CA GLU A 150 3.09 -7.60 6.64
C GLU A 150 1.61 -7.90 6.95
N SER A 151 0.67 -7.15 6.40
CA SER A 151 -0.68 -7.04 6.98
C SER A 151 -1.71 -8.08 6.51
N ASP A 152 -2.85 -8.14 7.19
CA ASP A 152 -3.90 -9.13 6.95
C ASP A 152 -4.59 -9.00 5.59
N ILE A 153 -4.93 -7.76 5.22
CA ILE A 153 -5.66 -7.44 4.01
C ILE A 153 -4.91 -6.35 3.26
N VAL A 154 -4.73 -6.55 1.96
CA VAL A 154 -4.08 -5.58 1.07
C VAL A 154 -4.97 -5.38 -0.14
N ILE A 155 -5.44 -4.15 -0.33
CA ILE A 155 -6.17 -3.71 -1.51
C ILE A 155 -5.23 -2.84 -2.31
N MET A 156 -5.06 -3.14 -3.59
CA MET A 156 -4.10 -2.44 -4.44
C MET A 156 -4.68 -2.09 -5.79
N ASP A 157 -4.37 -0.89 -6.23
CA ASP A 157 -4.73 -0.35 -7.53
C ASP A 157 -3.48 0.03 -8.30
N TYR A 158 -3.37 -0.46 -9.52
CA TYR A 158 -2.39 -0.01 -10.49
C TYR A 158 -3.09 0.63 -11.67
N ARG A 159 -2.73 1.87 -11.99
CA ARG A 159 -3.33 2.61 -13.10
C ARG A 159 -2.28 3.26 -13.98
N VAL A 160 -2.52 3.25 -15.28
CA VAL A 160 -1.70 3.97 -16.27
C VAL A 160 -2.56 5.03 -16.95
N ARG A 161 -2.14 6.29 -16.89
CA ARG A 161 -2.83 7.43 -17.51
C ARG A 161 -1.91 8.19 -18.45
N GLY A 162 -2.50 8.95 -19.36
CA GLY A 162 -1.77 9.72 -20.38
C GLY A 162 -1.48 8.91 -21.65
N PHE A 163 -0.64 9.45 -22.52
CA PHE A 163 -0.19 8.73 -23.72
C PHE A 163 1.22 9.16 -24.12
N THR A 164 1.96 8.21 -24.69
CA THR A 164 3.23 8.50 -25.37
C THR A 164 3.09 8.24 -26.87
N ARG A 165 4.02 8.73 -27.69
CA ARG A 165 4.05 8.50 -29.14
C ARG A 165 5.32 7.76 -29.53
N ASN A 166 5.18 6.77 -30.39
CA ASN A 166 6.36 6.13 -30.99
C ASN A 166 6.93 6.96 -32.15
N VAL A 167 8.09 6.57 -32.66
CA VAL A 167 8.77 7.20 -33.81
C VAL A 167 7.94 7.24 -35.11
N ARG A 168 6.84 6.49 -35.19
CA ARG A 168 5.89 6.50 -36.32
C ARG A 168 4.64 7.35 -36.04
N GLY A 169 4.61 8.11 -34.94
CA GLY A 169 3.52 8.99 -34.56
C GLY A 169 2.30 8.31 -33.90
N ARG A 170 2.30 6.98 -33.76
CA ARG A 170 1.21 6.22 -33.13
C ARG A 170 1.23 6.43 -31.61
N LYS A 171 0.06 6.73 -31.05
CA LYS A 171 -0.15 6.84 -29.59
C LYS A 171 -0.15 5.47 -28.92
N HIS A 172 0.45 5.40 -27.73
CA HIS A 172 0.42 4.27 -26.82
C HIS A 172 -0.02 4.76 -25.45
N PHE A 173 -0.93 4.02 -24.81
CA PHE A 173 -1.54 4.35 -23.52
C PHE A 173 -1.01 3.45 -22.38
N ILE A 174 -0.18 2.48 -22.73
CA ILE A 174 0.55 1.60 -21.82
C ILE A 174 1.85 1.17 -22.53
N ASP A 175 2.94 1.04 -21.79
CA ASP A 175 4.29 0.77 -22.32
C ASP A 175 4.86 -0.60 -21.90
N HIS A 176 4.09 -1.39 -21.16
CA HIS A 176 4.43 -2.72 -20.70
C HIS A 176 3.22 -3.65 -20.74
N LYS A 177 3.47 -4.95 -20.63
CA LYS A 177 2.41 -5.96 -20.57
C LYS A 177 1.99 -6.16 -19.12
N ILE A 178 0.70 -6.07 -18.88
CA ILE A 178 0.06 -6.40 -17.60
C ILE A 178 -1.39 -6.77 -17.89
N ASP A 179 -1.83 -7.87 -17.30
CA ASP A 179 -3.22 -8.30 -17.18
C ASP A 179 -3.64 -8.40 -15.71
N SER A 180 -2.69 -8.50 -14.77
CA SER A 180 -2.93 -8.55 -13.33
C SER A 180 -1.73 -8.01 -12.55
N ILE A 181 -1.98 -7.34 -11.42
CA ILE A 181 -0.93 -6.98 -10.46
C ILE A 181 -0.31 -8.25 -9.86
N GLN A 182 -1.09 -9.34 -9.74
CA GLN A 182 -0.63 -10.62 -9.20
C GLN A 182 0.57 -11.19 -9.96
N ASN A 183 0.76 -10.85 -11.23
CA ASN A 183 1.93 -11.28 -12.00
C ASN A 183 3.26 -10.79 -11.42
N PHE A 184 3.23 -9.66 -10.71
CA PHE A 184 4.39 -9.00 -10.14
C PHE A 184 4.65 -9.41 -8.69
N LEU A 185 3.75 -10.18 -8.08
CA LEU A 185 3.91 -10.71 -6.72
C LEU A 185 4.89 -11.88 -6.72
N ASP A 186 5.76 -11.92 -5.71
CA ASP A 186 6.62 -13.07 -5.46
C ASP A 186 5.84 -14.32 -5.03
N ARG A 187 6.54 -15.45 -4.98
CA ARG A 187 5.91 -16.74 -4.69
C ARG A 187 5.39 -16.83 -3.26
N GLY A 188 6.13 -16.32 -2.28
CA GLY A 188 5.73 -16.38 -0.86
C GLY A 188 4.47 -15.58 -0.59
N THR A 189 4.34 -14.40 -1.19
CA THR A 189 3.14 -13.56 -1.12
C THR A 189 1.95 -14.29 -1.75
N LYS A 190 2.11 -14.90 -2.92
CA LYS A 190 1.04 -15.70 -3.56
C LYS A 190 0.61 -16.90 -2.72
N GLU A 191 1.55 -17.51 -2.00
CA GLU A 191 1.29 -18.62 -1.08
C GLU A 191 0.53 -18.14 0.17
N ARG A 192 0.92 -17.00 0.76
CA ARG A 192 0.29 -16.43 1.97
C ARG A 192 -1.13 -15.91 1.75
N TYR A 193 -1.41 -15.28 0.61
CA TYR A 193 -2.68 -14.58 0.38
C TYR A 193 -3.63 -15.30 -0.58
N GLN A 194 -4.93 -15.24 -0.28
CA GLN A 194 -6.00 -15.41 -1.26
C GLN A 194 -6.19 -14.08 -1.99
N MET A 195 -6.27 -14.11 -3.32
CA MET A 195 -6.29 -12.91 -4.17
C MET A 195 -7.47 -12.90 -5.14
N VAL A 196 -8.05 -11.73 -5.39
CA VAL A 196 -9.15 -11.50 -6.33
C VAL A 196 -8.85 -10.27 -7.17
N ASP A 197 -9.03 -10.38 -8.49
CA ASP A 197 -8.86 -9.25 -9.42
C ASP A 197 -10.20 -8.64 -9.86
N VAL A 198 -10.22 -7.32 -10.01
CA VAL A 198 -11.34 -6.54 -10.55
C VAL A 198 -10.83 -5.52 -11.57
N ASN A 199 -10.24 -6.01 -12.67
CA ASN A 199 -9.57 -5.17 -13.66
C ASN A 199 -10.54 -4.52 -14.66
N VAL A 200 -10.29 -3.27 -15.02
CA VAL A 200 -10.97 -2.55 -16.11
C VAL A 200 -9.94 -2.25 -17.22
N TYR A 201 -9.72 -3.24 -18.07
CA TYR A 201 -8.64 -3.23 -19.07
C TYR A 201 -8.71 -2.05 -20.04
N GLN A 202 -9.91 -1.64 -20.44
CA GLN A 202 -10.13 -0.54 -21.36
C GLN A 202 -9.61 0.80 -20.82
N GLU A 203 -9.55 0.93 -19.48
CA GLU A 203 -9.12 2.13 -18.78
C GLU A 203 -7.69 1.99 -18.19
N ASN A 204 -6.98 0.90 -18.51
CA ASN A 204 -5.69 0.54 -17.91
C ASN A 204 -5.70 0.62 -16.36
N LEU A 205 -6.80 0.17 -15.76
CA LEU A 205 -6.99 0.09 -14.31
C LEU A 205 -6.98 -1.38 -13.89
N PHE A 206 -6.05 -1.73 -13.01
CA PHE A 206 -5.87 -3.07 -12.48
C PHE A 206 -6.06 -2.99 -10.96
N HIS A 207 -6.87 -3.89 -10.43
CA HIS A 207 -7.24 -3.89 -9.02
C HIS A 207 -7.11 -5.31 -8.49
N THR A 208 -6.33 -5.48 -7.43
CA THR A 208 -6.17 -6.77 -6.75
C THR A 208 -6.48 -6.57 -5.27
N LYS A 209 -7.35 -7.43 -4.73
CA LYS A 209 -7.59 -7.55 -3.29
C LYS A 209 -6.93 -8.82 -2.80
N MET A 210 -6.26 -8.74 -1.66
CA MET A 210 -5.57 -9.85 -1.02
C MET A 210 -6.00 -9.95 0.43
N ARG A 211 -6.17 -11.18 0.94
CA ARG A 211 -6.34 -11.46 2.37
C ARG A 211 -5.55 -12.72 2.75
N VAL A 212 -5.02 -12.77 3.97
CA VAL A 212 -4.29 -13.96 4.44
C VAL A 212 -5.17 -15.22 4.37
N LYS A 213 -4.58 -16.35 3.96
CA LYS A 213 -5.30 -17.63 3.85
C LYS A 213 -5.48 -18.33 5.19
N GLU A 214 -4.41 -18.32 5.98
CA GLU A 214 -4.34 -19.00 7.27
C GLU A 214 -4.73 -18.00 8.35
N PHE A 215 -5.63 -18.43 9.23
CA PHE A 215 -6.09 -17.65 10.37
C PHE A 215 -5.71 -18.42 11.63
N ASP A 216 -4.81 -17.86 12.43
CA ASP A 216 -4.57 -18.29 13.80
C ASP A 216 -5.11 -17.24 14.77
N LEU A 217 -5.90 -17.65 15.75
CA LEU A 217 -6.47 -16.71 16.71
C LEU A 217 -5.38 -16.07 17.58
N ASP A 218 -4.29 -16.78 17.87
CA ASP A 218 -3.18 -16.24 18.70
C ASP A 218 -2.57 -14.98 18.07
N ASP A 219 -2.49 -14.90 16.74
CA ASP A 219 -1.92 -13.75 16.01
C ASP A 219 -2.76 -12.47 16.19
N TYR A 220 -4.04 -12.62 16.55
CA TYR A 220 -4.99 -11.51 16.66
C TYR A 220 -5.29 -11.10 18.09
N LEU A 221 -4.77 -11.79 19.11
CA LEU A 221 -5.03 -11.43 20.51
C LEU A 221 -3.93 -10.51 21.03
N PHE A 222 -4.30 -9.29 21.42
CA PHE A 222 -3.35 -8.35 22.00
C PHE A 222 -3.20 -8.56 23.51
N GLY A 223 -1.99 -8.96 23.94
CA GLY A 223 -1.61 -9.06 25.36
C GLY A 223 -2.14 -10.29 26.12
N GLU A 224 -2.89 -11.18 25.48
CA GLU A 224 -3.38 -12.45 26.05
C GLU A 224 -3.20 -13.57 25.02
N GLY A 225 -2.92 -14.80 25.44
CA GLY A 225 -2.89 -15.95 24.54
C GLY A 225 -4.23 -16.69 24.50
N VAL A 226 -4.45 -17.50 23.46
CA VAL A 226 -5.62 -18.38 23.33
C VAL A 226 -5.80 -19.28 24.56
N LYS A 227 -4.70 -19.69 25.20
CA LYS A 227 -4.70 -20.53 26.41
C LYS A 227 -5.33 -19.86 27.64
N ASP A 228 -5.39 -18.53 27.66
CA ASP A 228 -5.95 -17.75 28.76
C ASP A 228 -7.48 -17.56 28.60
N LEU A 229 -8.05 -18.03 27.48
CA LEU A 229 -9.45 -17.85 27.13
C LEU A 229 -10.21 -19.17 27.11
N ASP A 230 -11.45 -19.15 27.63
CA ASP A 230 -12.35 -20.28 27.48
C ASP A 230 -12.82 -20.45 26.01
N GLU A 231 -13.19 -21.67 25.63
CA GLU A 231 -13.56 -21.96 24.24
C GLU A 231 -14.74 -21.13 23.70
N LYS A 232 -15.69 -20.73 24.56
CA LYS A 232 -16.83 -19.90 24.14
C LYS A 232 -16.34 -18.49 23.79
N THR A 233 -15.42 -17.96 24.58
CA THR A 233 -14.77 -16.67 24.32
C THR A 233 -13.93 -16.73 23.05
N GLN A 234 -13.10 -17.76 22.86
CA GLN A 234 -12.33 -17.96 21.64
C GLN A 234 -13.22 -18.02 20.38
N ARG A 235 -14.32 -18.80 20.43
CA ARG A 235 -15.28 -18.89 19.32
C ARG A 235 -15.94 -17.55 18.99
N ARG A 236 -16.21 -16.73 20.02
CA ARG A 236 -16.77 -15.38 19.84
C ARG A 236 -15.76 -14.46 19.16
N ILE A 237 -14.53 -14.40 19.65
CA ILE A 237 -13.49 -13.51 19.10
C ILE A 237 -13.17 -13.89 17.66
N ARG A 238 -12.97 -15.19 17.38
CA ARG A 238 -12.76 -15.68 16.01
C ARG A 238 -13.86 -15.23 15.05
N ARG A 239 -15.13 -15.25 15.49
CA ARG A 239 -16.24 -14.75 14.67
C ARG A 239 -16.16 -13.25 14.44
N GLN A 240 -15.81 -12.47 15.45
CA GLN A 240 -15.68 -11.01 15.33
C GLN A 240 -14.55 -10.63 14.37
N VAL A 241 -13.35 -11.22 14.53
CA VAL A 241 -12.21 -10.94 13.65
C VAL A 241 -12.51 -11.37 12.21
N HIS A 242 -13.09 -12.56 12.00
CA HIS A 242 -13.49 -12.97 10.64
C HIS A 242 -14.55 -12.06 10.03
N HIS A 243 -15.49 -11.55 10.84
CA HIS A 243 -16.49 -10.61 10.34
C HIS A 243 -15.84 -9.31 9.87
N GLU A 244 -14.92 -8.75 10.67
CA GLU A 244 -14.13 -7.57 10.31
C GLU A 244 -13.36 -7.80 9.00
N PHE A 245 -12.72 -8.97 8.85
CA PHE A 245 -12.00 -9.32 7.62
C PHE A 245 -12.90 -9.32 6.39
N GLU A 246 -14.08 -9.91 6.50
CA GLU A 246 -15.04 -9.98 5.41
C GLU A 246 -15.56 -8.58 5.05
N GLU A 247 -15.88 -7.75 6.04
CA GLU A 247 -16.36 -6.38 5.82
C GLU A 247 -15.31 -5.51 5.11
N ILE A 248 -14.06 -5.55 5.56
CA ILE A 248 -12.93 -4.83 4.94
C ILE A 248 -12.68 -5.38 3.52
N PHE A 249 -12.53 -6.70 3.37
CA PHE A 249 -12.17 -7.31 2.08
C PHE A 249 -13.25 -7.05 1.01
N TYR A 250 -14.52 -7.18 1.35
CA TYR A 250 -15.61 -6.90 0.40
C TYR A 250 -15.99 -5.41 0.34
N GLY A 251 -15.53 -4.59 1.28
CA GLY A 251 -15.82 -3.16 1.34
C GLY A 251 -17.31 -2.86 1.58
N ARG A 252 -17.98 -3.68 2.41
CA ARG A 252 -19.41 -3.55 2.70
C ARG A 252 -19.75 -4.22 4.02
N ASN A 253 -20.82 -3.76 4.66
CA ASN A 253 -21.33 -4.40 5.87
C ASN A 253 -21.85 -5.80 5.55
N MET A 254 -21.46 -6.78 6.37
CA MET A 254 -21.86 -8.17 6.21
C MET A 254 -23.03 -8.50 7.12
N PRO A 255 -23.91 -9.45 6.75
CA PRO A 255 -24.96 -9.92 7.67
C PRO A 255 -24.34 -10.51 8.94
N LYS A 256 -24.97 -10.25 10.10
CA LYS A 256 -24.56 -10.80 11.40
C LYS A 256 -24.94 -12.27 11.58
#